data_AF-A0A7J3I3D3-F1
#
_entry.id   AF-A0A7J3I3D3-F1
#
_cell.length_a   1.000
_cell.length_b   1.000
_cell.length_c   1.000
_cell.angle_alpha   90.00
_cell.angle_beta   90.00
_cell.angle_gamma   90.00
#
_symmetry.space_group_name_H-M   'P 1'
#
loop_
_entity.id
_entity.type
_entity.pdbx_description
1 polymer ?
#
loop_
_entity_poly.entity_id
_entity_poly.type
_entity_poly.pdbx_seq_one_letter_code
_entity_poly.pdbx_strand_id
1 'polypeptide(L)'
;MLVPGARPYVINEGNANEIQARLIAPGANIPVTDEADEALMRRGVVVLPDFVTNSGGVIAATLDRMSATEEQAFKVVEERISSLIREVLSKALGEKRSRYRTQRLNPGLVHLKTGGSSFCFRQFKKRLPAS
;
A
#
# COMPACT_ATOMS: atom_id res chain seq x y z
N MET A 1 -2.33 0.29 -16.14
CA MET A 1 -2.01 0.22 -14.69
C MET A 1 -0.52 -0.01 -14.54
N LEU A 2 0.11 0.49 -13.48
CA LEU A 2 1.53 0.27 -13.16
C LEU A 2 1.68 -0.36 -11.76
N VAL A 3 2.57 -1.34 -11.62
CA VAL A 3 2.78 -2.10 -10.37
C VAL A 3 4.25 -2.03 -9.94
N PRO A 4 4.68 -0.98 -9.21
CA PRO A 4 6.04 -0.88 -8.71
C PRO A 4 6.25 -1.88 -7.57
N GLY A 5 7.04 -2.93 -7.80
CA GLY A 5 7.19 -4.07 -6.88
C GLY A 5 8.58 -4.27 -6.27
N ALA A 6 9.61 -3.57 -6.74
CA ALA A 6 10.99 -3.91 -6.42
C ALA A 6 11.62 -3.08 -5.29
N ARG A 7 11.56 -1.75 -5.37
CA ARG A 7 12.28 -0.83 -4.48
C ARG A 7 11.40 0.32 -4.01
N PRO A 8 11.65 0.87 -2.81
CA PRO A 8 11.03 2.11 -2.37
C PRO A 8 11.49 3.28 -3.25
N TYR A 9 10.66 4.33 -3.33
CA TYR A 9 10.95 5.62 -3.99
C TYR A 9 11.35 5.53 -5.47
N VAL A 10 10.96 4.45 -6.16
CA VAL A 10 11.25 4.26 -7.59
C VAL A 10 10.50 5.26 -8.46
N ILE A 11 9.35 5.76 -7.98
CA ILE A 11 8.61 6.88 -8.58
C ILE A 11 8.90 8.12 -7.73
N ASN A 12 9.54 9.11 -8.33
CA ASN A 12 9.97 10.34 -7.69
C ASN A 12 9.70 11.55 -8.60
N GLU A 13 9.96 12.75 -8.11
CA GLU A 13 9.73 14.01 -8.85
C GLU A 13 10.36 14.03 -10.25
N GLY A 14 11.52 13.36 -10.43
CA GLY A 14 12.24 13.32 -11.69
C GLY A 14 11.56 12.48 -12.77
N ASN A 15 10.76 11.48 -12.40
CA ASN A 15 10.13 10.56 -13.36
C ASN A 15 8.60 10.49 -13.26
N ALA A 16 7.97 11.13 -12.27
CA ALA A 16 6.52 11.11 -12.09
C ALA A 16 5.77 11.57 -13.36
N ASN A 17 6.33 12.53 -14.09
CA ASN A 17 5.75 13.06 -15.34
C ASN A 17 5.77 12.06 -16.50
N GLU A 18 6.70 11.11 -16.48
CA GLU A 18 6.83 10.07 -17.51
C GLU A 18 5.80 8.94 -17.32
N ILE A 19 5.18 8.87 -16.15
CA ILE A 19 4.16 7.85 -15.87
C ILE A 19 2.92 8.09 -16.74
N GLN A 20 2.64 7.15 -17.63
CA GLN A 20 1.45 7.15 -18.50
C GLN A 20 0.25 6.41 -17.90
N ALA A 21 0.46 5.66 -16.81
CA ALA A 21 -0.59 4.89 -16.16
C ALA A 21 -1.60 5.78 -15.42
N ARG A 22 -2.89 5.44 -15.49
CA ARG A 22 -3.97 6.11 -14.72
C ARG A 22 -4.15 5.56 -13.29
N LEU A 23 -3.55 4.41 -13.01
CA LEU A 23 -3.63 3.70 -11.75
C LEU A 23 -2.27 3.08 -11.42
N ILE A 24 -1.79 3.31 -10.20
CA ILE A 24 -0.61 2.71 -9.62
C ILE A 24 -1.05 1.81 -8.45
N ALA A 25 -0.65 0.54 -8.49
CA ALA A 25 -0.92 -0.45 -7.45
C ALA A 25 0.41 -0.96 -6.89
N PRO A 26 0.93 -0.38 -5.79
CA PRO A 26 2.22 -0.77 -5.20
C PRO A 26 2.33 -2.25 -4.82
N GLY A 27 3.40 -2.92 -5.27
CA GLY A 27 3.85 -4.18 -4.68
C GLY A 27 4.97 -3.96 -3.65
N ALA A 28 5.78 -2.92 -3.84
CA ALA A 28 6.81 -2.51 -2.92
C ALA A 28 6.25 -1.66 -1.77
N ASN A 29 7.04 -1.55 -0.70
CA ASN A 29 6.78 -0.59 0.36
C ASN A 29 7.26 0.80 -0.06
N ILE A 30 6.38 1.79 0.04
CA ILE A 30 6.65 3.20 -0.21
C ILE A 30 7.34 3.42 -1.57
N PRO A 31 6.75 3.00 -2.70
CA PRO A 31 7.40 3.11 -4.01
C PRO A 31 7.37 4.52 -4.61
N VAL A 32 6.53 5.42 -4.07
CA VAL A 32 6.32 6.78 -4.58
C VAL A 32 6.79 7.79 -3.52
N THR A 33 7.54 8.82 -3.91
CA THR A 33 7.85 9.95 -3.00
C THR A 33 6.65 10.87 -2.80
N ASP A 34 6.64 11.67 -1.73
CA ASP A 34 5.53 12.58 -1.42
C ASP A 34 5.31 13.60 -2.56
N GLU A 35 6.39 14.11 -3.15
CA GLU A 35 6.37 15.09 -4.22
C GLU A 35 5.81 14.49 -5.52
N ALA A 36 6.17 13.24 -5.81
CA ALA A 36 5.65 12.50 -6.94
C ALA A 36 4.17 12.17 -6.79
N ASP A 37 3.73 11.78 -5.60
CA ASP A 37 2.31 11.51 -5.31
C ASP A 37 1.44 12.76 -5.56
N GLU A 38 1.91 13.94 -5.13
CA GLU A 38 1.22 15.22 -5.39
C GLU A 38 1.18 15.58 -6.87
N ALA A 39 2.25 15.28 -7.63
CA ALA A 39 2.27 15.48 -9.08
C ALA A 39 1.31 14.53 -9.81
N LEU A 40 1.29 13.25 -9.42
CA LEU A 40 0.41 12.23 -9.97
C LEU A 40 -1.06 12.53 -9.68
N MET A 41 -1.38 12.93 -8.45
CA MET A 41 -2.73 13.31 -8.04
C MET A 41 -3.27 14.49 -8.86
N ARG A 42 -2.45 15.54 -9.09
CA ARG A 42 -2.85 16.69 -9.93
C ARG A 42 -3.14 16.30 -11.38
N ARG A 43 -2.53 15.22 -11.86
CA ARG A 43 -2.77 14.66 -13.20
C ARG A 43 -3.92 13.65 -13.25
N GLY A 44 -4.62 13.43 -12.12
CA GLY A 44 -5.70 12.45 -12.01
C GLY A 44 -5.22 11.00 -12.02
N VAL A 45 -3.93 10.76 -11.75
CA VAL A 45 -3.40 9.40 -11.56
C VAL A 45 -3.69 8.95 -10.13
N VAL A 46 -4.34 7.80 -9.99
CA VAL A 46 -4.67 7.24 -8.68
C VAL A 46 -3.53 6.35 -8.20
N VAL A 47 -3.01 6.62 -7.00
CA VAL A 47 -2.05 5.75 -6.32
C VAL A 47 -2.79 5.01 -5.21
N LEU A 48 -2.86 3.68 -5.31
CA LEU A 48 -3.43 2.86 -4.25
C LEU A 48 -2.47 2.79 -3.05
N PRO A 49 -2.98 2.70 -1.82
CA PRO A 49 -2.11 2.55 -0.66
C PRO A 49 -1.35 1.23 -0.70
N ASP A 50 -0.06 1.30 -0.42
CA ASP A 50 0.86 0.16 -0.47
C ASP A 50 0.52 -0.92 0.54
N PHE A 51 0.18 -0.54 1.78
CA PHE A 51 -0.20 -1.48 2.84
C PHE A 51 -1.45 -2.29 2.52
N VAL A 52 -2.33 -1.81 1.62
CA VAL A 52 -3.48 -2.58 1.17
C VAL A 52 -3.07 -3.50 0.02
N THR A 53 -2.42 -2.92 -0.99
CA THR A 53 -2.06 -3.60 -2.24
C THR A 53 -0.99 -4.68 -2.06
N ASN A 54 -0.09 -4.56 -1.07
CA ASN A 54 0.95 -5.54 -0.78
C ASN A 54 0.61 -6.51 0.38
N SER A 55 -0.54 -6.35 1.05
CA SER A 55 -0.91 -7.15 2.24
C SER A 55 -1.23 -8.61 1.95
N GLY A 56 -1.64 -8.94 0.72
CA GLY A 56 -2.13 -10.28 0.37
C GLY A 56 -1.17 -11.41 0.74
N GLY A 57 0.14 -11.21 0.49
CA GLY A 57 1.15 -12.22 0.82
C GLY A 57 1.36 -12.41 2.33
N VAL A 58 1.18 -11.36 3.14
CA VAL A 58 1.30 -11.46 4.60
C VAL A 58 0.08 -12.16 5.20
N ILE A 59 -1.12 -11.85 4.69
CA ILE A 59 -2.36 -12.51 5.09
C ILE A 59 -2.29 -13.99 4.74
N ALA A 60 -1.96 -14.32 3.48
CA ALA A 60 -1.82 -15.70 3.03
C ALA A 60 -0.78 -16.48 3.85
N ALA A 61 0.41 -15.91 4.11
CA ALA A 61 1.43 -16.56 4.92
C ALA A 61 1.01 -16.77 6.40
N THR A 62 0.15 -15.90 6.92
CA THR A 62 -0.41 -16.07 8.28
C THR A 62 -1.41 -17.23 8.31
N LEU A 63 -2.24 -17.34 7.27
CA LEU A 63 -3.26 -18.39 7.16
C LEU A 63 -2.64 -19.76 6.86
N ASP A 64 -1.58 -19.81 6.07
CA ASP A 64 -0.77 -21.01 5.83
C ASP A 64 -0.23 -21.58 7.17
N ARG A 65 0.30 -20.71 8.04
CA ARG A 65 0.73 -21.10 9.40
C ARG A 65 -0.41 -21.57 10.30
N MET A 66 -1.65 -21.22 9.98
CA MET A 66 -2.85 -21.69 10.67
C MET A 66 -3.45 -22.94 10.00
N SER A 67 -2.75 -23.53 9.03
CA SER A 67 -3.20 -24.70 8.26
C SER A 67 -4.53 -24.47 7.51
N ALA A 68 -4.81 -23.21 7.13
CA ALA A 68 -5.96 -22.89 6.30
C ALA A 68 -5.76 -23.45 4.88
N THR A 69 -6.85 -23.85 4.23
CA THR A 69 -6.81 -24.23 2.82
C THR A 69 -6.59 -23.01 1.93
N GLU A 70 -6.15 -23.23 0.69
CA GLU A 70 -6.00 -22.19 -0.31
C GLU A 70 -7.32 -21.43 -0.53
N GLU A 71 -8.44 -22.14 -0.62
CA GLU A 71 -9.78 -21.53 -0.76
C GLU A 71 -10.14 -20.62 0.42
N GLN A 72 -9.87 -21.07 1.66
CA GLN A 72 -10.08 -20.24 2.86
C GLN A 72 -9.17 -19.02 2.85
N ALA A 73 -7.91 -19.18 2.40
CA ALA A 73 -6.97 -18.08 2.30
C ALA A 73 -7.42 -17.02 1.29
N PHE A 74 -7.84 -17.45 0.09
CA PHE A 74 -8.36 -16.54 -0.93
C PHE A 74 -9.59 -15.78 -0.45
N LYS A 75 -10.55 -16.47 0.18
CA LYS A 75 -11.76 -15.85 0.71
C LYS A 75 -11.44 -14.77 1.75
N VAL A 76 -10.57 -15.09 2.71
CA VAL A 76 -10.16 -14.11 3.75
C VAL A 76 -9.39 -12.94 3.13
N VAL A 77 -8.48 -13.20 2.20
CA VAL A 77 -7.73 -12.14 1.50
C VAL A 77 -8.69 -11.22 0.76
N GLU A 78 -9.63 -11.77 0.00
CA GLU A 78 -10.63 -11.00 -0.75
C GLU A 78 -11.50 -10.13 0.16
N GLU A 79 -12.06 -10.72 1.23
CA GLU A 79 -12.91 -10.01 2.19
C GLU A 79 -12.14 -8.88 2.89
N ARG A 80 -10.91 -9.14 3.34
CA ARG A 80 -10.10 -8.17 4.08
C ARG A 80 -9.59 -7.05 3.18
N ILE A 81 -9.06 -7.37 2.00
CA ILE A 81 -8.61 -6.35 1.03
C ILE A 81 -9.79 -5.50 0.59
N SER A 82 -10.94 -6.11 0.26
CA SER A 82 -12.13 -5.37 -0.18
C SER A 82 -12.66 -4.42 0.89
N SER A 83 -12.70 -4.87 2.15
CA SER A 83 -13.10 -4.04 3.29
C SER A 83 -12.16 -2.86 3.49
N LEU A 84 -10.84 -3.09 3.47
CA LEU A 84 -9.84 -2.04 3.63
C LEU A 84 -9.86 -1.03 2.47
N ILE A 85 -9.99 -1.49 1.22
CA ILE A 85 -10.14 -0.60 0.06
C ILE A 85 -11.37 0.29 0.22
N ARG A 86 -12.51 -0.28 0.60
CA ARG A 86 -13.75 0.50 0.80
C ARG A 86 -13.60 1.53 1.91
N GLU A 87 -12.96 1.16 3.02
CA GLU A 87 -12.70 2.09 4.13
C GLU A 87 -11.75 3.22 3.71
N VAL A 88 -10.67 2.87 3.00
CA VAL A 88 -9.71 3.86 2.49
C VAL A 88 -10.44 4.81 1.52
N LEU A 89 -11.13 4.27 0.52
CA LEU A 89 -11.81 5.09 -0.48
C LEU A 89 -12.90 5.96 0.15
N SER A 90 -13.66 5.45 1.13
CA SER A 90 -14.72 6.22 1.77
C SER A 90 -14.20 7.44 2.52
N LYS A 91 -13.11 7.34 3.30
CA LYS A 91 -12.55 8.54 3.96
C LYS A 91 -11.78 9.44 2.99
N ALA A 92 -11.18 8.91 1.91
CA ALA A 92 -10.58 9.75 0.85
C ALA A 92 -11.62 10.63 0.14
N LEU A 93 -12.78 10.04 -0.19
CA LEU A 93 -13.88 10.73 -0.84
C LEU A 93 -14.57 11.73 0.11
N GLY A 94 -14.69 11.39 1.39
CA GLY A 94 -15.26 12.27 2.42
C GLY A 94 -14.39 13.48 2.76
N GLU A 95 -13.07 13.33 2.78
CA GLU A 95 -12.15 14.40 3.19
C GLU A 95 -11.66 15.30 2.03
N LYS A 96 -12.05 15.03 0.77
CA LYS A 96 -11.45 15.66 -0.44
C LYS A 96 -9.90 15.68 -0.40
N ARG A 97 -9.31 14.72 0.32
CA ARG A 97 -7.87 14.69 0.60
C ARG A 97 -7.43 13.23 0.63
N SER A 98 -6.75 12.79 -0.42
CA SER A 98 -6.23 11.43 -0.56
C SER A 98 -4.97 11.20 0.28
N ARG A 99 -4.93 11.68 1.53
CA ARG A 99 -3.79 11.38 2.42
C ARG A 99 -4.07 10.12 3.22
N TYR A 100 -3.91 8.98 2.57
CA TYR A 100 -3.53 7.75 3.26
C TYR A 100 -2.02 7.63 3.14
N ARG A 101 -1.31 8.40 3.96
CA ARG A 101 0.15 8.41 3.95
C ARG A 101 0.68 7.28 4.80
N THR A 102 1.43 6.36 4.22
CA THR A 102 2.32 5.44 4.95
C THR A 102 3.65 6.14 5.21
N GLN A 103 3.80 6.77 6.38
CA GLN A 103 5.08 7.29 6.86
C GLN A 103 5.86 6.18 7.58
N ARG A 104 7.10 5.91 7.13
CA ARG A 104 8.02 5.05 7.86
C ARG A 104 8.58 5.83 9.05
N LEU A 105 8.22 5.44 10.27
CA LEU A 105 8.79 6.06 11.48
C LEU A 105 10.08 5.36 11.92
N ASN A 106 10.12 4.04 11.80
CA ASN A 106 11.22 3.17 12.22
C ASN A 106 11.25 1.89 11.35
N PRO A 107 12.35 1.10 11.36
CA PRO A 107 12.39 -0.20 10.71
C PRO A 107 11.25 -1.11 11.22
N GLY A 108 10.25 -1.36 10.37
CA GLY A 108 9.11 -2.22 10.69
C GLY A 108 7.88 -1.52 11.28
N LEU A 109 7.86 -0.19 11.40
CA LEU A 109 6.71 0.57 11.87
C LEU A 109 6.25 1.58 10.80
N VAL A 110 5.02 1.38 10.31
CA VAL A 110 4.41 2.21 9.28
C VAL A 110 3.22 2.95 9.90
N HIS A 111 3.24 4.27 9.86
CA HIS A 111 2.13 5.09 10.33
C HIS A 111 1.24 5.46 9.15
N LEU A 112 -0.04 5.12 9.23
CA LEU A 112 -1.09 5.74 8.44
C LEU A 112 -1.46 7.07 9.08
N LYS A 113 -1.14 8.20 8.45
CA LYS A 113 -1.70 9.50 8.85
C LYS A 113 -2.85 9.87 7.92
N THR A 114 -4.05 9.97 8.47
CA THR A 114 -5.20 10.70 7.88
C THR A 114 -5.32 12.04 8.59
N GLY A 115 -6.03 13.02 8.00
CA GLY A 115 -6.04 14.44 8.43
C GLY A 115 -6.43 14.76 9.87
N GLY A 116 -6.73 13.76 10.71
CA GLY A 116 -6.91 13.88 12.16
C GLY A 116 -6.70 12.60 12.96
N SER A 117 -6.25 11.48 12.35
CA SER A 117 -6.01 10.21 13.07
C SER A 117 -4.78 9.46 12.54
N SER A 118 -4.16 8.68 13.43
CA SER A 118 -2.88 8.01 13.18
C SER A 118 -3.01 6.52 13.50
N PHE A 119 -2.78 5.64 12.52
CA PHE A 119 -2.85 4.19 12.68
C PHE A 119 -1.50 3.54 12.48
N CYS A 120 -0.95 2.90 13.51
CA CYS A 120 0.37 2.30 13.45
C CYS A 120 0.27 0.82 13.08
N PHE A 121 0.86 0.43 11.95
CA PHE A 121 0.95 -0.95 11.50
C PHE A 121 2.39 -1.44 11.57
N ARG A 122 2.59 -2.61 12.17
CA ARG A 122 3.91 -3.26 12.20
C ARG A 122 4.08 -4.10 10.94
N GLN A 123 5.01 -3.71 10.08
CA GLN A 123 5.36 -4.55 8.93
C GLN A 123 6.33 -5.66 9.35
N PHE A 124 5.91 -6.89 9.16
CA PHE A 124 6.77 -8.06 9.34
C PHE A 124 7.80 -8.12 8.21
N LYS A 125 9.07 -7.80 8.51
CA LYS A 125 10.18 -8.23 7.65
C LYS A 125 10.22 -9.76 7.66
N LYS A 126 10.08 -10.41 6.49
CA LYS A 126 10.64 -11.75 6.32
C LYS A 126 12.13 -11.64 6.63
N ARG A 127 12.57 -12.28 7.73
CA ARG A 127 13.98 -12.54 7.98
C ARG A 127 14.36 -13.58 6.93
N LEU A 128 14.95 -13.15 5.81
CA LEU A 128 15.63 -14.09 4.93
C LEU A 128 16.77 -14.70 5.75
N PRO A 129 16.90 -16.03 5.84
CA PRO A 129 18.09 -16.63 6.44
C PRO A 129 19.31 -16.17 5.65
N ALA A 130 20.33 -15.68 6.35
CA ALA A 130 21.63 -15.43 5.74
C ALA A 130 22.21 -16.78 5.30
N SER A 131 22.45 -16.93 4.00
CA SER A 131 23.30 -17.96 3.41
C SER A 131 24.74 -17.47 3.32
#